data_AF-A0A1F9YZC1-F1
#
_entry.id   AF-A0A1F9YZC1-F1
#
_cell.length_a   1.000
_cell.length_b   1.000
_cell.length_c   1.000
_cell.angle_alpha   90.00
_cell.angle_beta   90.00
_cell.angle_gamma   90.00
#
_symmetry.space_group_name_H-M   'P 1'
#
loop_
_entity.id
_entity.type
_entity.pdbx_description
1 polymer ?
#
loop_
_entity_poly.entity_id
_entity_poly.type
_entity_poly.pdbx_seq_one_letter_code
_entity_poly.pdbx_strand_id
1 'polypeptide(L)' 'MIKKKSENIAGLQLTDAIVTPIGRRYLNKINYYINYNIIKSKFRKIICGKYKGYGLVILPSK' A
#
# COMPACT_ATOMS: atom_id res chain seq x y z
N MET A 1 -7.22 7.11 -26.20
CA MET A 1 -6.49 8.34 -25.85
C MET A 1 -5.68 8.08 -24.58
N ILE A 2 -4.35 8.09 -24.64
CA ILE A 2 -3.50 7.84 -23.47
C ILE A 2 -3.42 9.15 -22.67
N LYS A 3 -4.02 9.19 -21.48
CA LYS A 3 -3.94 10.35 -20.57
C LYS A 3 -2.50 10.54 -20.12
N LYS A 4 -2.03 11.78 -20.05
CA LYS A 4 -0.70 12.08 -19.49
C LYS A 4 -0.71 11.73 -18.01
N LYS A 5 0.41 11.21 -17.49
CA LYS A 5 0.51 10.80 -16.08
C LYS A 5 0.21 11.95 -15.10
N SER A 6 0.50 13.19 -15.51
CA SER A 6 0.18 14.44 -14.82
C SER A 6 -1.32 14.74 -14.70
N GLU A 7 -2.16 14.11 -15.53
CA GLU A 7 -3.61 14.34 -15.55
C GLU A 7 -4.36 13.39 -14.59
N ASN A 8 -3.67 12.41 -13.99
CA ASN A 8 -4.26 11.44 -13.05
C ASN A 8 -3.92 11.75 -11.58
N ILE A 9 -4.11 13.01 -11.18
CA ILE A 9 -3.87 13.47 -9.81
C ILE A 9 -4.73 12.69 -8.81
N ALA A 10 -6.01 12.45 -9.14
CA ALA A 10 -6.92 11.70 -8.29
C ALA A 10 -6.43 10.25 -8.03
N GLY A 11 -5.98 9.56 -9.08
CA GLY A 11 -5.42 8.21 -8.93
C GLY A 11 -4.13 8.19 -8.10
N LEU A 12 -3.28 9.21 -8.24
CA LEU A 12 -2.07 9.35 -7.44
C LEU A 12 -2.40 9.59 -5.96
N GLN A 13 -3.32 10.51 -5.66
CA GLN A 13 -3.77 10.79 -4.29
C GLN A 13 -4.41 9.55 -3.64
N LEU A 14 -5.22 8.80 -4.40
CA LEU A 14 -5.81 7.55 -3.93
C LEU A 14 -4.75 6.51 -3.61
N THR A 15 -3.74 6.39 -4.48
CA THR A 15 -2.62 5.46 -4.26
C THR A 15 -1.85 5.84 -3.00
N ASP A 16 -1.55 7.12 -2.81
CA ASP A 16 -0.80 7.60 -1.65
C ASP A 16 -1.57 7.37 -0.34
N ALA A 17 -2.89 7.60 -0.34
CA ALA A 17 -3.75 7.34 0.81
C ALA A 17 -3.75 5.86 1.24
N ILE A 18 -3.61 4.92 0.30
CA ILE A 18 -3.57 3.48 0.57
C ILE A 18 -2.15 3.02 0.98
N VAL A 19 -1.11 3.52 0.31
CA VAL A 19 0.27 3.07 0.52
C VAL A 19 0.88 3.65 1.79
N THR A 20 0.54 4.90 2.14
CA THR A 20 1.08 5.60 3.31
C THR A 20 0.91 4.83 4.64
N PRO A 21 -0.28 4.30 4.99
CA PRO A 21 -0.45 3.46 6.18
C PRO A 21 0.42 2.20 6.20
N ILE A 22 0.68 1.60 5.03
CA ILE A 22 1.53 0.41 4.90
C ILE A 22 2.97 0.75 5.26
N GLY A 23 3.50 1.84 4.66
CA GLY A 23 4.85 2.31 4.91
C GLY A 23 5.05 2.74 6.36
N ARG A 24 4.11 3.52 6.94
CA ARG A 24 4.19 3.93 8.35
C ARG A 24 4.19 2.75 9.31
N ARG A 25 3.34 1.74 9.06
CA ARG A 25 3.31 0.53 9.87
C ARG A 25 4.64 -0.23 9.82
N TYR A 26 5.25 -0.34 8.64
CA TYR A 26 6.55 -0.99 8.49
C TYR A 26 7.67 -0.22 9.21
N LEU A 27 7.64 1.11 9.17
CA LEU A 27 8.62 1.99 9.81
C LEU A 27 8.33 2.28 11.30
N ASN A 28 7.35 1.60 11.91
CA ASN A 28 6.90 1.86 13.29
C ASN A 28 6.54 3.33 13.58
N LYS A 29 5.98 4.04 12.58
CA LYS A 29 5.52 5.42 12.72
C LYS A 29 4.03 5.48 13.07
N ILE A 30 3.63 6.52 13.82
CA ILE A 30 2.22 6.79 14.11
C ILE A 30 1.46 7.02 12.79
N ASN A 31 0.31 6.39 12.64
CA ASN A 31 -0.52 6.51 11.45
C ASN A 31 -1.85 7.21 11.77
N TYR A 32 -2.05 8.39 11.18
CA TYR A 32 -3.28 9.20 11.30
C TYR A 32 -4.27 8.98 10.15
N TYR A 33 -3.95 8.09 9.23
CA TYR A 33 -4.70 7.84 8.01
C TYR A 33 -5.57 6.59 8.18
N ILE A 34 -6.11 6.08 7.07
CA ILE A 34 -6.91 4.85 7.02
C ILE A 34 -6.26 3.75 7.86
N ASN A 35 -7.11 3.05 8.63
CA ASN A 35 -6.68 1.99 9.52
C ASN A 35 -5.95 0.88 8.73
N TYR A 36 -4.71 0.60 9.12
CA TYR A 36 -3.87 -0.42 8.49
C TYR A 36 -4.55 -1.80 8.44
N ASN A 37 -5.35 -2.17 9.43
CA ASN A 37 -6.02 -3.48 9.47
C ASN A 37 -7.05 -3.65 8.34
N ILE A 38 -7.73 -2.57 7.95
CA ILE A 38 -8.66 -2.57 6.82
C ILE A 38 -7.88 -2.80 5.52
N ILE A 39 -6.77 -2.08 5.32
CA ILE A 39 -5.92 -2.22 4.13
C ILE A 39 -5.31 -3.62 4.06
N LYS A 40 -4.77 -4.13 5.17
CA LYS A 40 -4.19 -5.47 5.29
C LYS A 40 -5.20 -6.57 4.89
N SER A 41 -6.48 -6.38 5.19
CA SER A 41 -7.52 -7.35 4.81
C SER A 41 -7.63 -7.54 3.29
N LYS A 42 -7.26 -6.51 2.51
CA LYS A 42 -7.32 -6.45 1.05
C LYS A 42 -6.02 -6.88 0.36
N PHE A 43 -4.97 -7.19 1.10
CA PHE A 43 -3.73 -7.69 0.49
C PHE A 43 -3.99 -8.97 -0.29
N ARG A 44 -3.33 -9.10 -1.45
CA ARG A 44 -3.27 -10.35 -2.19
C ARG A 44 -2.64 -11.43 -1.30
N LYS A 45 -3.32 -12.57 -1.20
CA LYS A 45 -2.86 -13.74 -0.44
C LYS A 45 -2.67 -14.89 -1.41
N ILE A 46 -1.72 -15.78 -1.10
CA ILE A 46 -1.70 -17.13 -1.69
C ILE A 46 -2.75 -18.02 -1.01
N ILE A 47 -2.98 -19.23 -1.51
CA ILE A 47 -3.97 -20.21 -1.01
C ILE A 47 -3.87 -20.43 0.51
N CYS A 48 -2.67 -20.41 1.10
CA CYS A 48 -2.47 -20.56 2.55
C CYS A 48 -2.66 -19.27 3.37
N GLY A 49 -3.20 -18.20 2.78
CA GLY A 49 -3.44 -16.93 3.46
C GLY A 49 -2.20 -16.05 3.67
N LYS A 50 -1.01 -16.51 3.25
CA LYS A 50 0.23 -15.75 3.35
C LYS A 50 0.24 -14.56 2.38
N TYR A 51 0.46 -13.36 2.90
CA TYR A 51 0.56 -12.13 2.10
C TYR A 51 1.99 -11.58 2.01
N LYS A 52 2.86 -11.85 3.00
CA LYS A 52 4.27 -11.43 2.98
C LYS A 52 5.02 -12.17 1.86
N GLY A 53 5.71 -11.40 1.01
CA GLY A 53 6.38 -11.91 -0.19
C GLY A 53 5.45 -12.07 -1.41
N TYR A 54 4.16 -11.76 -1.29
CA TYR A 54 3.17 -11.90 -2.36
C TYR A 54 2.36 -10.62 -2.57
N GLY A 55 1.48 -10.29 -1.62
CA GLY A 55 0.70 -9.05 -1.61
C GLY A 55 1.41 -7.88 -0.90
N LEU A 56 2.46 -8.18 -0.13
CA LEU A 56 3.38 -7.19 0.44
C LEU A 56 4.81 -7.68 0.25
N VAL A 57 5.57 -6.98 -0.57
CA VAL A 57 7.01 -7.23 -0.76
C VAL A 57 7.78 -6.10 -0.10
N ILE A 58 8.68 -6.45 0.80
CA ILE A 58 9.60 -5.52 1.46
C ILE A 58 10.96 -5.78 0.83
N LEU A 59 11.50 -4.77 0.16
CA LEU A 59 12.84 -4.84 -0.38
C LEU A 59 13.84 -4.53 0.74
N PRO A 60 14.98 -5.22 0.81
CA PRO A 60 16.02 -4.87 1.75
C PRO A 60 16.49 -3.43 1.48
N SER A 61 16.61 -2.64 2.55
CA SER A 61 17.49 -1.46 2.49
C SER A 61 18.92 -1.97 2.49
N LYS A 62 19.79 -1.37 1.67
CA LYS A 62 21.24 -1.48 1.86
C LYS A 62 21.62 -1.10 3.29
#